data_AF-A0A8S9MS76-F1
#
_entry.id   AF-A0A8S9MS76-F1
#
_cell.length_a   1.000
_cell.length_b   1.000
_cell.length_c   1.000
_cell.angle_alpha   90.00
_cell.angle_beta   90.00
_cell.angle_gamma   90.00
#
_symmetry.space_group_name_H-M   'P 1'
#
loop_
_entity.id
_entity.type
_entity.pdbx_description
1 polymer ?
#
loop_
_entity_poly.entity_id
_entity_poly.type
_entity_poly.pdbx_seq_one_letter_code
_entity_poly.pdbx_strand_id
1 'polypeptide(L)' 'MGVLVRDGVSESQFNQVLNIVVDQIIKAYQRLGETDVPKFTVIVAQKRHHTKLFQAKSHENVPAGKEDM' A
#
# COMPACT_ATOMS: atom_id res chain seq x y z
N MET A 1 -15.38 0.86 -3.16
CA MET A 1 -14.16 1.11 -2.37
C MET A 1 -13.00 0.44 -3.10
N GLY A 2 -12.06 1.21 -3.65
CA GLY A 2 -10.91 0.68 -4.41
C GLY A 2 -9.64 0.61 -3.55
N VAL A 3 -8.78 -0.38 -3.81
CA VAL A 3 -7.48 -0.53 -3.14
C VAL A 3 -6.37 -0.46 -4.19
N LEU A 4 -5.38 0.41 -3.97
CA LEU A 4 -4.18 0.51 -4.81
C LEU A 4 -2.96 0.06 -4.02
N VAL A 5 -2.16 -0.83 -4.61
CA VAL A 5 -0.92 -1.36 -4.02
C VAL A 5 0.29 -0.93 -4.84
N ARG A 6 1.26 -0.29 -4.19
CA ARG A 6 2.57 0.04 -4.80
C ARG A 6 3.68 -0.67 -4.01
N ASP A 7 4.46 -1.49 -4.70
CA ASP A 7 5.61 -2.21 -4.14
C ASP A 7 6.92 -1.45 -4.43
N GLY A 8 7.88 -1.52 -3.50
CA GLY A 8 9.27 -1.11 -3.76
C GLY A 8 9.58 0.38 -3.64
N VAL A 9 8.82 1.15 -2.85
CA VAL A 9 9.08 2.58 -2.63
C VAL A 9 10.03 2.75 -1.43
N SER A 10 11.08 3.55 -1.57
CA SER A 10 11.93 3.92 -0.43
C SER A 10 11.18 4.91 0.49
N GLU A 11 11.54 4.95 1.78
CA GLU A 11 10.88 5.84 2.75
C GLU A 11 10.96 7.32 2.34
N SER A 12 12.11 7.77 1.82
CA SER A 12 12.28 9.13 1.33
C SER A 12 11.40 9.48 0.12
N GLN A 13 10.95 8.47 -0.62
CA GLN A 13 10.08 8.62 -1.80
C GLN A 13 8.59 8.41 -1.47
N PHE A 14 8.25 7.90 -0.28
CA PHE A 14 6.89 7.53 0.09
C PHE A 14 5.90 8.68 -0.11
N ASN A 15 6.19 9.86 0.46
CA ASN A 15 5.30 11.02 0.36
C ASN A 15 5.15 11.52 -1.08
N GLN A 16 6.23 11.45 -1.88
CA GLN A 16 6.18 11.86 -3.27
C GLN A 16 5.31 10.91 -4.11
N VAL A 17 5.49 9.60 -3.94
CA VAL A 17 4.69 8.59 -4.64
C VAL A 17 3.23 8.67 -4.21
N LEU A 18 2.95 8.85 -2.92
CA LEU A 18 1.58 9.00 -2.41
C LEU A 18 0.88 10.20 -3.05
N ASN A 19 1.53 11.38 -3.05
CA ASN A 19 0.97 12.60 -3.62
C ASN A 19 0.70 12.45 -5.12
N ILE A 20 1.63 11.84 -5.87
CA ILE A 20 1.44 11.60 -7.31
C ILE A 20 0.24 10.68 -7.56
N VAL A 21 0.13 9.58 -6.82
CA VAL A 21 -0.97 8.62 -6.99
C VAL A 21 -2.31 9.26 -6.66
N VAL A 22 -2.41 9.98 -5.53
CA VAL A 22 -3.65 10.66 -5.14
C VAL A 22 -4.06 11.72 -6.16
N ASP A 23 -3.13 12.56 -6.60
CA ASP A 23 -3.38 13.60 -7.61
C ASP A 23 -3.84 13.01 -8.96
N GLN A 24 -3.22 11.91 -9.40
CA GLN A 24 -3.62 11.22 -10.64
C GLN A 24 -5.02 10.64 -10.54
N ILE A 25 -5.39 10.05 -9.39
CA ILE A 25 -6.74 9.51 -9.17
C ILE A 25 -7.77 10.64 -9.22
N ILE A 26 -7.54 11.73 -8.48
CA ILE A 26 -8.47 12.89 -8.46
C ILE A 26 -8.64 13.45 -9.87
N LYS A 27 -7.55 13.65 -10.61
CA LYS A 27 -7.59 14.14 -11.99
C LYS A 27 -8.32 13.19 -12.93
N ALA A 28 -8.20 11.87 -12.73
CA ALA A 28 -8.94 10.89 -13.53
C ALA A 28 -10.46 11.04 -13.32
N TYR A 29 -10.92 11.15 -12.07
CA TYR A 29 -12.34 11.35 -11.76
C TYR A 29 -12.87 12.68 -12.29
N GLN A 30 -12.09 13.77 -12.15
CA GLN A 30 -12.44 15.07 -12.72
C GLN A 30 -12.60 15.02 -14.25
N ARG A 31 -11.74 14.27 -14.95
CA ARG A 31 -11.84 14.06 -16.41
C ARG A 31 -13.05 13.24 -16.83
N LEU A 32 -13.51 12.34 -15.96
CA LEU A 32 -14.73 11.57 -16.17
C LEU A 32 -16.00 12.40 -15.92
N GLY A 33 -15.86 13.65 -15.47
CA GLY A 33 -16.98 14.52 -15.11
C GLY A 33 -17.62 14.16 -13.78
N GLU A 34 -16.99 13.27 -12.99
CA GLU A 34 -17.47 12.93 -11.66
C GLU A 34 -17.00 14.00 -10.66
N THR A 35 -17.97 14.60 -9.97
CA THR A 35 -17.71 15.60 -8.91
C THR A 35 -17.34 14.95 -7.59
N ASP A 36 -17.78 13.71 -7.37
CA ASP A 36 -17.52 12.94 -6.15
C ASP A 36 -16.44 11.90 -6.40
N VAL A 37 -15.23 12.20 -5.91
CA VAL A 37 -14.16 11.20 -5.88
C VAL A 37 -14.53 10.14 -4.84
N PRO A 38 -14.66 8.85 -5.23
CA PRO A 38 -15.04 7.80 -4.30
C PRO A 38 -13.94 7.56 -3.27
N LYS A 39 -14.33 7.06 -2.09
CA LYS A 39 -13.37 6.65 -1.06
C LYS A 39 -12.48 5.52 -1.59
N PHE A 40 -11.16 5.70 -1.44
CA PHE A 40 -10.15 4.71 -1.79
C PHE A 40 -9.07 4.62 -0.71
N THR A 41 -8.33 3.51 -0.72
CA THR A 41 -7.22 3.25 0.19
C THR A 41 -5.96 2.99 -0.62
N VAL A 42 -4.89 3.72 -0.32
CA VAL A 42 -3.56 3.49 -0.89
C VAL A 42 -2.73 2.71 0.12
N ILE A 43 -2.24 1.55 -0.28
CA ILE A 43 -1.34 0.70 0.49
C ILE A 43 0.02 0.74 -0.19
N VAL A 44 1.04 1.22 0.51
CA VAL A 44 2.42 1.17 0.01
C VAL A 44 3.15 0.10 0.80
N ALA A 45 3.66 -0.91 0.10
CA ALA A 45 4.45 -1.97 0.71
C ALA A 45 5.93 -1.60 0.66
N GLN A 46 6.56 -1.53 1.84
CA GLN A 46 7.99 -1.31 1.96
C GLN A 46 8.72 -2.65 1.93
N LYS A 47 9.45 -2.94 0.85
CA LYS A 47 10.16 -4.22 0.67
C LYS A 47 11.55 -4.26 1.32
N ARG A 48 12.10 -3.12 1.78
CA ARG A 48 13.44 -3.03 2.37
C ARG A 48 13.58 -1.90 3.38
N HIS A 49 13.05 -2.09 4.57
CA HIS A 49 13.60 -1.45 5.78
C HIS A 49 13.93 -2.57 6.76
N HIS A 50 14.88 -2.34 7.68
CA HIS A 50 15.43 -3.33 8.61
C HIS A 50 14.43 -3.93 9.62
N THR A 51 13.15 -4.05 9.27
CA THR A 51 12.13 -4.70 10.07
C THR A 51 12.21 -6.21 9.87
N LYS A 52 12.88 -6.90 10.79
CA LYS A 52 12.83 -8.36 10.90
C LYS A 52 11.65 -8.73 11.80
N LEU A 53 10.68 -9.47 11.26
CA LEU A 53 9.63 -10.10 12.06
C LEU A 53 10.18 -11.44 12.57
N PHE A 54 10.34 -11.57 13.89
CA PHE A 54 10.71 -12.83 14.53
C PHE A 54 9.50 -13.35 15.33
N GLN A 55 9.28 -14.67 15.33
CA GLN A 55 8.31 -15.27 16.25
C GLN A 55 8.81 -15.13 17.69
N ALA A 56 7.93 -14.77 18.62
CA ALA A 56 8.28 -14.50 20.02
C ALA A 56 8.89 -15.71 20.77
N LYS A 57 8.93 -16.92 20.18
CA LYS A 57 9.49 -18.14 20.81
C LYS A 57 10.25 -19.09 19.87
N SER A 58 10.68 -18.66 18.67
CA SER A 58 11.63 -19.45 17.86
C SER A 58 12.28 -18.59 16.77
N HIS A 59 13.53 -18.91 16.39
CA HIS A 59 14.29 -18.26 15.30
C HIS A 59 13.82 -18.65 13.89
N GLU A 60 12.57 -19.08 13.74
CA GLU A 60 12.03 -19.59 12.49
C GLU A 60 10.95 -18.66 11.91
N ASN A 61 10.93 -18.56 10.57
CA ASN A 61 9.91 -17.82 9.85
C ASN A 61 8.54 -18.51 9.96
N VAL A 62 7.48 -17.71 9.99
CA VAL A 62 6.10 -18.21 9.95
C VAL A 62 5.81 -18.81 8.57
N PRO A 63 5.27 -20.03 8.46
CA PRO A 63 4.83 -20.58 7.19
C PRO A 63 3.62 -19.79 6.64
N ALA A 64 3.55 -19.67 5.31
CA ALA A 64 2.48 -18.95 4.62
C ALA A 64 1.19 -19.78 4.57
N GLY A 65 0.05 -19.13 4.85
CA GLY A 65 -1.29 -19.70 4.71
C GLY A 65 -1.79 -20.40 5.98
N LYS A 66 -2.56 -19.68 6.80
CA LYS A 66 -3.59 -20.32 7.61
C LYS A 66 -4.94 -20.02 6.95
N GLU A 67 -5.44 -21.00 6.22
CA GLU A 67 -6.89 -21.17 6.04
C GLU A 67 -7.39 -21.70 7.39
N ASP A 68 -7.87 -20.79 8.25
CA ASP A 68 -8.63 -21.19 9.42
C ASP A 68 -10.02 -21.62 8.93
N MET A 69 -10.30 -22.92 9.02
CA MET A 69 -11.64 -23.51 8.90
C MET A 69 -12.43 -23.27 10.20
#